data_AF-A0AA51G218-F1
#
_entry.id   AF-A0AA51G218-F1
#
_cell.length_a   1.000
_cell.length_b   1.000
_cell.length_c   1.000
_cell.angle_alpha   90.00
_cell.angle_beta   90.00
_cell.angle_gamma   90.00
#
_symmetry.space_group_name_H-M   'P 1'
#
loop_
_entity.id
_entity.type
_entity.pdbx_description
1 polymer ?
#
loop_
_entity_poly.entity_id
_entity_poly.type
_entity_poly.pdbx_seq_one_letter_code
_entity_poly.pdbx_strand_id
1 'polypeptide(L)' 'VAAVRFGRVPKREKARILAAMQQSSSSRAHEQAAAAELDDGPRLLARVVRAHLDTCEFTRDRVAAMRARARDCPTYSQPT' A
#
# COMPACT_ATOMS: atom_id res chain seq x y z
N VAL A 1 -5.40 -50.55 7.17
CA VAL A 1 -4.75 -49.43 6.45
C VAL A 1 -5.29 -49.42 5.03
N ALA A 2 -5.95 -48.35 4.59
CA ALA A 2 -6.51 -48.30 3.23
C ALA A 2 -5.36 -48.18 2.21
N ALA A 3 -5.25 -49.15 1.31
CA ALA A 3 -4.20 -49.17 0.29
C ALA A 3 -4.37 -47.99 -0.68
N VAL A 4 -3.38 -47.11 -0.74
CA VAL A 4 -3.33 -46.00 -1.70
C VAL A 4 -2.85 -46.57 -3.03
N ARG A 5 -3.70 -46.50 -4.06
CA ARG A 5 -3.30 -46.86 -5.42
C ARG A 5 -2.68 -45.64 -6.08
N PHE A 6 -1.43 -45.74 -6.53
CA PHE A 6 -0.74 -44.68 -7.26
C PHE A 6 -1.61 -44.11 -8.39
N GLY A 7 -1.64 -42.79 -8.51
CA GLY A 7 -2.46 -42.04 -9.45
C GLY A 7 -3.87 -41.68 -8.97
N ARG A 8 -4.41 -42.29 -7.90
CA ARG A 8 -5.70 -41.89 -7.31
C ARG A 8 -5.49 -41.11 -6.01
N VAL A 9 -5.95 -39.86 -6.00
CA VAL A 9 -5.94 -39.00 -4.81
C VAL A 9 -7.18 -39.31 -3.95
N PRO A 10 -7.02 -39.67 -2.66
CA PRO A 10 -8.15 -39.86 -1.74
C PRO A 10 -9.04 -38.61 -1.67
N LYS A 11 -10.36 -38.77 -1.48
CA LYS A 11 -11.32 -37.65 -1.51
C LYS A 11 -10.93 -36.49 -0.57
N ARG A 12 -10.51 -36.81 0.66
CA ARG A 12 -10.07 -35.81 1.65
C ARG A 12 -8.78 -35.10 1.22
N GLU A 13 -7.88 -35.82 0.55
CA GLU A 13 -6.64 -35.24 0.02
C GLU A 13 -6.92 -34.33 -1.19
N LYS A 14 -7.80 -34.77 -2.10
CA LYS A 14 -8.23 -33.95 -3.25
C LYS A 14 -8.86 -32.65 -2.78
N ALA A 15 -9.71 -32.70 -1.75
CA ALA A 15 -10.32 -31.51 -1.16
C ALA A 15 -9.27 -30.56 -0.57
N ARG A 16 -8.27 -31.09 0.16
CA ARG A 16 -7.16 -30.28 0.69
C ARG A 16 -6.33 -29.62 -0.40
N ILE A 17 -5.96 -30.38 -1.44
CA ILE A 17 -5.20 -29.84 -2.59
C ILE A 17 -6.00 -28.75 -3.30
N LEU A 18 -7.29 -28.98 -3.57
CA LEU A 18 -8.14 -27.97 -4.22
C LEU A 18 -8.26 -26.70 -3.38
N ALA A 19 -8.43 -26.82 -2.06
CA ALA A 19 -8.45 -25.66 -1.17
C ALA A 19 -7.13 -24.88 -1.22
N ALA A 20 -5.98 -25.56 -1.19
CA ALA A 20 -4.67 -24.93 -1.31
C ALA A 20 -4.46 -24.27 -2.68
N MET A 21 -4.95 -24.89 -3.77
CA MET A 21 -4.92 -24.29 -5.11
C MET A 21 -5.81 -23.04 -5.21
N GLN A 22 -7.00 -23.08 -4.62
CA GLN A 22 -7.90 -21.92 -4.57
C GLN A 22 -7.31 -20.77 -3.75
N GLN A 23 -6.70 -21.09 -2.60
CA GLN A 23 -6.02 -20.10 -1.76
C GLN A 23 -4.79 -19.48 -2.45
N SER A 24 -3.99 -20.30 -3.15
CA SER A 24 -2.80 -19.78 -3.86
C SER A 24 -3.18 -18.96 -5.09
N SER A 25 -4.23 -19.34 -5.82
CA SER A 25 -4.75 -18.53 -6.94
C SER A 25 -5.34 -17.20 -6.46
N SER A 26 -6.10 -17.20 -5.37
CA SER A 26 -6.63 -15.95 -4.80
C SER A 26 -5.52 -15.04 -4.27
N SER A 27 -4.51 -15.58 -3.58
CA SER A 27 -3.34 -14.81 -3.11
C SER A 27 -2.62 -14.14 -4.27
N ARG A 28 -2.32 -14.89 -5.33
CA ARG A 28 -1.67 -14.34 -6.54
C ARG A 28 -2.50 -13.26 -7.20
N ALA A 29 -3.81 -13.46 -7.33
CA ALA A 29 -4.70 -12.44 -7.89
C ALA A 29 -4.68 -11.15 -7.07
N HIS A 30 -4.61 -11.28 -5.73
CA HIS A 30 -4.52 -10.13 -4.83
C HIS A 30 -3.18 -9.39 -4.97
N GLU A 31 -2.06 -10.12 -5.02
CA GLU A 31 -0.73 -9.57 -5.27
C GLU A 31 -0.67 -8.83 -6.62
N GLN A 32 -1.28 -9.40 -7.65
CA GLN A 32 -1.28 -8.83 -8.99
C GLN A 32 -2.15 -7.57 -9.08
N ALA A 33 -3.29 -7.54 -8.39
CA ALA A 33 -4.11 -6.33 -8.25
C ALA A 33 -3.36 -5.22 -7.51
N ALA A 34 -2.68 -5.56 -6.41
CA ALA A 34 -1.87 -4.60 -5.66
C ALA A 34 -0.72 -4.04 -6.52
N ALA A 35 -0.04 -4.88 -7.29
CA ALA A 35 0.99 -4.44 -8.23
C ALA A 35 0.43 -3.49 -9.30
N ALA A 36 -0.74 -3.80 -9.87
CA ALA A 36 -1.39 -2.95 -10.87
C ALA A 36 -1.80 -1.58 -10.30
N GLU A 37 -2.20 -1.49 -9.03
CA GLU A 37 -2.48 -0.21 -8.39
C GLU A 37 -1.24 0.67 -8.24
N LEU A 38 -0.05 0.06 -8.10
CA LEU A 38 1.21 0.77 -7.98
C LEU A 38 1.80 1.17 -9.35
N ASP A 39 1.43 0.46 -10.42
CA ASP A 39 1.92 0.72 -11.78
C ASP A 39 1.25 1.96 -12.42
N ASP A 40 0.06 2.34 -11.93
CA ASP A 40 -0.60 3.61 -12.28
C ASP A 40 0.07 4.79 -11.55
N GLY A 41 1.27 5.15 -12.02
CA GLY A 41 2.11 6.21 -11.45
C GLY A 41 1.40 7.54 -11.22
N PRO A 42 0.65 8.10 -12.21
CA PRO A 42 -0.10 9.34 -12.02
C PRO A 42 -1.13 9.26 -10.89
N ARG A 43 -1.87 8.16 -10.80
CA ARG A 43 -2.88 7.95 -9.75
C ARG A 43 -2.23 7.75 -8.38
N LEU A 44 -1.12 7.02 -8.33
CA LEU A 44 -0.33 6.83 -7.11
C LEU A 44 0.19 8.17 -6.57
N LEU A 45 0.79 8.99 -7.43
CA LEU A 45 1.28 10.32 -7.05
C LEU A 45 0.15 11.21 -6.53
N ALA A 46 -1.02 11.22 -7.19
CA ALA A 46 -2.17 11.98 -6.72
C ALA A 46 -2.64 11.55 -5.33
N ARG A 47 -2.66 10.23 -5.04
CA ARG A 47 -2.98 9.70 -3.71
C ARG A 47 -1.96 10.16 -2.67
N VAL A 48 -0.66 10.07 -2.97
CA VAL A 48 0.42 10.47 -2.06
C VAL A 48 0.36 11.98 -1.77
N VAL A 49 0.23 12.80 -2.81
CA VAL A 49 0.14 14.27 -2.66
C VAL A 49 -1.08 14.64 -1.81
N ARG A 50 -2.24 14.03 -2.07
CA ARG A 50 -3.44 14.29 -1.28
C ARG A 50 -3.26 13.91 0.19
N ALA A 51 -2.74 12.71 0.46
CA ALA A 51 -2.47 12.28 1.83
C ALA A 51 -1.50 13.23 2.55
N HIS A 52 -0.46 13.72 1.86
CA HIS A 52 0.46 14.71 2.40
C HIS A 52 -0.25 16.04 2.73
N LEU A 53 -1.09 16.53 1.83
CA LEU A 53 -1.87 17.76 2.05
C LEU A 53 -2.90 17.64 3.19
N ASP A 54 -3.45 16.45 3.39
CA ASP A 54 -4.46 16.18 4.43
C ASP A 54 -3.81 16.01 5.81
N THR A 55 -2.62 15.41 5.89
CA THR A 55 -2.00 15.00 7.17
C THR A 55 -0.81 15.85 7.62
N CYS A 56 -0.15 16.59 6.73
CA CYS A 56 1.00 17.40 7.08
C CYS A 56 0.58 18.85 7.38
N GLU A 57 0.96 19.36 8.54
CA GLU A 57 0.75 20.77 8.90
C GLU A 57 1.75 21.70 8.20
N PHE A 58 2.92 21.18 7.82
CA PHE A 58 4.04 21.93 7.28
C PHE A 58 4.15 21.84 5.76
N THR A 59 3.02 21.85 5.06
CA THR A 59 3.04 21.89 3.59
C THR A 59 3.44 23.28 3.10
N ARG A 60 4.00 23.35 1.89
CA ARG A 60 4.52 24.58 1.28
C ARG A 60 3.55 25.76 1.42
N ASP A 61 2.29 25.53 1.11
CA ASP A 61 1.26 26.57 1.07
C ASP A 61 0.83 26.96 2.50
N ARG A 62 0.70 25.98 3.42
CA ARG A 62 0.38 26.25 4.84
C ARG A 62 1.45 27.09 5.54
N VAL A 63 2.72 26.85 5.25
CA VAL A 63 3.84 27.60 5.86
C VAL A 63 4.24 28.85 5.09
N ALA A 64 3.56 29.18 3.98
CA ALA A 64 3.96 30.29 3.11
C ALA A 64 4.02 31.63 3.86
N ALA A 65 3.01 31.94 4.66
CA ALA A 65 2.96 33.16 5.46
C ALA A 65 4.05 33.20 6.55
N MET A 66 4.27 32.06 7.23
CA MET A 66 5.35 31.91 8.22
C MET A 66 6.71 32.18 7.58
N ARG A 67 6.97 31.59 6.40
CA ARG A 67 8.21 31.78 5.65
C ARG A 67 8.39 33.21 5.17
N ALA A 68 7.33 33.89 4.76
CA ALA A 68 7.38 35.30 4.37
C ALA A 68 7.82 36.17 5.57
N ARG A 69 7.14 36.02 6.72
CA ARG A 69 7.48 36.75 7.95
C ARG A 69 8.92 36.51 8.42
N ALA A 70 9.40 35.28 8.30
CA ALA A 70 10.77 34.93 8.64
C ALA A 70 11.81 35.62 7.73
N ARG A 71 11.47 35.90 6.47
CA ARG A 71 12.34 36.67 5.56
C ARG A 71 12.34 38.15 5.92
N ASP A 72 11.20 38.68 6.35
CA ASP A 72 11.04 40.10 6.65
C ASP A 72 11.60 40.51 8.03
N CYS A 73 11.87 39.53 8.91
CA CYS A 73 12.37 39.79 10.27
C CYS A 73 13.63 38.95 10.58
N PRO A 74 14.83 39.56 10.67
CA PRO A 74 16.09 38.83 10.88
C PRO A 74 16.22 38.16 12.25
N THR A 75 15.37 38.52 13.22
CA THR A 75 15.31 37.91 14.56
C THR A 75 14.13 36.95 14.74
N TYR A 76 13.43 36.58 13.67
CA TYR A 76 12.22 35.74 13.72
C TYR A 76 12.37 34.42 14.51
N SER A 77 13.57 33.86 14.57
CA SER A 77 13.86 32.61 15.29
C SER A 77 14.58 32.81 16.64
N GLN A 78 14.79 34.04 17.09
CA GLN A 78 15.42 34.31 18.38
C GLN A 78 14.38 34.15 19.51
N PRO A 79 14.75 33.56 20.66
CA PRO A 79 13.85 33.47 21.81
C PRO A 79 13.51 34.87 22.32
N THR A 80 12.22 35.11 22.60
CA THR A 80 11.69 36.35 23.19
C THR A 80 12.07 36.48 24.66
#